data_AF-A0A8S8XQ69-F1
#
_entry.id   AF-A0A8S8XQ69-F1
#
_cell.length_a   1.000
_cell.length_b   1.000
_cell.length_c   1.000
_cell.angle_alpha   90.00
_cell.angle_beta   90.00
_cell.angle_gamma   90.00
#
_symmetry.space_group_name_H-M   'P 1'
#
loop_
_entity.id
_entity.type
_entity.pdbx_description
1 polymer ?
#
loop_
_entity_poly.entity_id
_entity_poly.type
_entity_poly.pdbx_seq_one_letter_code
_entity_poly.pdbx_strand_id
1 'polypeptide(L)'
;MTTEKPRKKSRSQNRQRPKRYGNTKKSVLLERSQSYIEEVERKANNRFDRDVKPMGFPDVALEPASHSFDWKNNPVPLKDEELLAKFVIRKGEFGWLEDSRVDEISQFVADKNMSLDQALSLRSALLQQKTVYSHGRLKSRAKALFRLYNEGVSVVDLSKRFDFPPMNIFRVILTEKRWSKSRIKNACETRQK
;
A
#
# COMPACT_ATOMS: atom_id res chain seq x y z
N MET A 1 -62.54 15.69 19.72
CA MET A 1 -61.29 15.65 20.51
C MET A 1 -60.26 14.81 19.75
N THR A 2 -59.55 15.40 18.79
CA THR A 2 -58.51 14.72 18.01
C THR A 2 -57.18 14.85 18.76
N THR A 3 -56.61 13.73 19.19
CA THR A 3 -55.31 13.71 19.88
C THR A 3 -54.18 13.80 18.85
N GLU A 4 -53.49 14.94 18.82
CA GLU A 4 -52.30 15.15 18.00
C GLU A 4 -51.17 14.23 18.48
N LYS A 5 -50.78 13.26 17.65
CA LYS A 5 -49.55 12.49 17.90
C LYS A 5 -48.34 13.39 17.60
N PRO A 6 -47.37 13.53 18.53
CA PRO A 6 -46.19 14.34 18.27
C PRO A 6 -45.36 13.70 17.15
N ARG A 7 -45.10 14.48 16.09
CA ARG A 7 -44.21 14.10 14.99
C ARG A 7 -42.83 13.75 15.56
N LYS A 8 -42.39 12.50 15.34
CA LYS A 8 -41.02 12.05 15.62
C LYS A 8 -40.05 12.99 14.90
N LYS A 9 -39.30 13.80 15.65
CA LYS A 9 -38.18 14.58 15.13
C LYS A 9 -37.22 13.61 14.43
N SER A 10 -37.13 13.68 13.11
CA SER A 10 -36.11 12.95 12.35
C SER A 10 -34.76 13.33 12.93
N ARG A 11 -34.01 12.35 13.44
CA ARG A 11 -32.61 12.51 13.80
C ARG A 11 -31.90 13.04 12.55
N SER A 12 -31.63 14.35 12.54
CA SER A 12 -30.76 14.97 11.56
C SER A 12 -29.43 14.25 11.69
N GLN A 13 -29.17 13.32 10.78
CA GLN A 13 -27.84 12.73 10.62
C GLN A 13 -26.97 13.89 10.18
N ASN A 14 -26.29 14.48 11.17
CA ASN A 14 -25.27 15.47 10.98
C ASN A 14 -24.23 14.81 10.07
N ARG A 15 -24.32 15.08 8.76
CA ARG A 15 -23.45 14.53 7.71
C ARG A 15 -22.06 15.08 7.99
N GLN A 16 -21.32 14.44 8.89
CA GLN A 16 -19.93 14.77 9.10
C GLN A 16 -19.24 14.57 7.75
N ARG A 17 -18.67 15.67 7.24
CA ARG A 17 -17.92 15.65 6.00
C ARG A 17 -16.88 14.53 6.11
N PRO A 18 -16.74 13.67 5.09
CA PRO A 18 -15.73 12.63 5.12
C PRO A 18 -14.37 13.30 5.34
N LYS A 19 -13.64 12.84 6.36
CA LYS A 19 -12.32 13.38 6.66
C LYS A 19 -11.41 13.15 5.47
N ARG A 20 -10.61 14.16 5.12
CA ARG A 20 -9.65 14.09 4.01
C ARG A 20 -8.57 13.03 4.25
N TYR A 21 -8.20 12.81 5.51
CA TYR A 21 -7.20 11.82 5.94
C TYR A 21 -7.58 11.18 7.27
N GLY A 22 -7.06 9.97 7.50
CA GLY A 22 -7.14 9.26 8.76
C GLY A 22 -8.45 8.49 8.94
N ASN A 23 -8.32 7.33 9.59
CA ASN A 23 -9.43 6.51 10.04
C ASN A 23 -9.80 6.89 11.49
N THR A 24 -10.38 5.96 12.24
CA THR A 24 -10.65 6.09 13.67
C THR A 24 -9.39 6.52 14.42
N LYS A 25 -9.52 7.46 15.37
CA LYS A 25 -8.40 7.95 16.18
C LYS A 25 -7.70 6.79 16.90
N LYS A 26 -6.36 6.87 17.05
CA LYS A 26 -5.55 5.85 17.74
C LYS A 26 -6.06 5.55 19.16
N SER A 27 -6.46 6.58 19.92
CA SER A 27 -6.99 6.41 21.27
C SER A 27 -8.21 5.47 21.31
N VAL A 28 -9.16 5.69 20.40
CA VAL A 28 -10.38 4.87 20.30
C VAL A 28 -10.06 3.43 19.88
N LEU A 29 -9.04 3.23 19.04
CA LEU A 29 -8.60 1.90 18.66
C LEU A 29 -7.96 1.17 19.85
N LEU A 30 -7.14 1.87 20.63
CA LEU A 30 -6.49 1.31 21.83
C LEU A 30 -7.51 0.90 22.88
N GLU A 31 -8.49 1.75 23.16
CA GLU A 31 -9.59 1.45 24.10
C GLU A 31 -10.33 0.16 23.69
N ARG A 32 -10.63 0.01 22.40
CA ARG A 32 -11.30 -1.20 21.88
C ARG A 32 -10.46 -2.46 22.01
N SER A 33 -9.14 -2.33 21.86
CA SER A 33 -8.21 -3.46 21.92
C SER A 33 -7.68 -3.75 23.33
N GLN A 34 -8.05 -2.96 24.33
CA GLN A 34 -7.44 -3.03 25.66
C GLN A 34 -7.54 -4.42 26.28
N SER A 35 -8.74 -5.01 26.30
CA SER A 35 -8.96 -6.35 26.86
C SER A 35 -8.13 -7.44 26.17
N TYR A 36 -7.96 -7.32 24.84
CA TYR A 36 -7.12 -8.23 24.06
C TYR A 36 -5.64 -8.06 24.37
N ILE A 37 -5.17 -6.81 24.49
CA ILE A 37 -3.78 -6.51 24.85
C ILE A 37 -3.46 -7.09 26.22
N GLU A 38 -4.31 -6.84 27.21
CA GLU A 38 -4.16 -7.37 28.58
C GLU A 38 -4.14 -8.90 28.61
N GLU A 39 -5.03 -9.56 27.84
CA GLU A 39 -5.05 -11.02 27.74
C GLU A 39 -3.73 -11.58 27.17
N VAL A 40 -3.22 -10.96 26.10
CA VAL A 40 -1.99 -11.38 25.43
C VAL A 40 -0.76 -11.12 26.31
N GLU A 41 -0.69 -9.97 26.98
CA GLU A 41 0.37 -9.62 27.93
C GLU A 41 0.42 -10.62 29.09
N ARG A 42 -0.73 -10.89 29.72
CA ARG A 42 -0.83 -11.91 30.77
C ARG A 42 -0.40 -13.28 30.26
N LYS A 43 -0.84 -13.68 29.06
CA LYS A 43 -0.44 -14.96 28.46
C LYS A 43 1.05 -15.04 28.17
N ALA A 44 1.71 -13.92 27.84
CA ALA A 44 3.15 -13.87 27.62
C ALA A 44 3.92 -13.97 28.93
N ASN A 45 3.52 -13.21 29.95
CA ASN A 45 4.17 -13.23 31.27
C ASN A 45 4.06 -14.60 31.94
N ASN A 46 2.89 -15.24 31.87
CA ASN A 46 2.66 -16.60 32.40
C ASN A 46 3.53 -17.68 31.72
N ARG A 47 4.29 -17.39 30.66
CA ARG A 47 5.25 -18.36 30.06
C ARG A 47 6.51 -18.49 30.90
N PHE A 48 6.89 -17.44 31.63
CA PHE A 48 8.10 -17.44 32.46
C PHE A 48 7.89 -18.21 33.77
N ASP A 49 6.65 -18.31 34.26
CA ASP A 49 6.30 -18.99 35.51
C ASP A 49 6.00 -20.50 35.37
N ARG A 50 6.28 -21.09 34.20
CA ARG A 50 5.99 -22.52 33.96
C ARG A 50 7.07 -23.41 34.57
N ASP A 51 6.67 -24.37 35.40
CA ASP A 51 7.57 -25.34 36.03
C ASP A 51 8.40 -26.14 35.02
N VAL A 52 7.79 -26.55 33.89
CA VAL A 52 8.49 -27.26 32.83
C VAL A 52 9.12 -26.25 31.87
N LYS A 53 10.44 -26.08 32.00
CA LYS A 53 11.23 -25.25 31.09
C LYS A 53 11.17 -25.82 29.67
N PRO A 54 11.06 -24.98 28.62
CA PRO A 54 11.18 -25.45 27.24
C PRO A 54 12.57 -26.03 26.97
N MET A 55 12.65 -27.01 26.09
CA MET A 55 13.91 -27.60 25.64
C MET A 55 14.84 -26.53 25.06
N GLY A 56 16.10 -26.45 25.55
CA GLY A 56 17.11 -25.49 25.07
C GLY A 56 17.30 -24.23 25.91
N PHE A 57 16.58 -24.06 27.03
CA PHE A 57 16.92 -23.07 28.04
C PHE A 57 18.10 -23.56 28.90
N PRO A 58 19.04 -22.68 29.29
CA PRO A 58 20.12 -23.06 30.19
C PRO A 58 19.57 -23.47 31.56
N ASP A 59 20.26 -24.40 32.23
CA ASP A 59 19.88 -24.85 33.58
C ASP A 59 20.03 -23.76 34.64
N VAL A 60 20.86 -22.75 34.34
CA VAL A 60 21.05 -21.56 35.18
C VAL A 60 19.75 -20.76 35.26
N ALA A 61 19.37 -20.35 36.48
CA ALA A 61 18.24 -19.46 36.71
C ALA A 61 18.55 -18.07 36.11
N LEU A 62 17.94 -17.77 34.97
CA LEU A 62 17.96 -16.44 34.36
C LEU A 62 16.68 -15.70 34.77
N GLU A 63 16.82 -14.54 35.40
CA GLU A 63 15.69 -13.68 35.69
C GLU A 63 15.22 -12.95 34.41
N PRO A 64 13.91 -12.79 34.18
CA PRO A 64 13.41 -12.08 33.02
C PRO A 64 13.74 -10.59 33.10
N ALA A 65 14.56 -10.10 32.17
CA ALA A 65 14.86 -8.67 32.03
C ALA A 65 13.81 -7.97 31.16
N SER A 66 13.33 -6.80 31.62
CA SER A 66 12.47 -5.92 30.82
C SER A 66 13.29 -4.82 30.17
N HIS A 67 13.21 -4.73 28.84
CA HIS A 67 13.81 -3.66 28.06
C HIS A 67 12.71 -2.87 27.37
N SER A 68 12.67 -1.56 27.62
CA SER A 68 11.80 -0.63 26.89
C SER A 68 12.66 0.22 25.96
N PHE A 69 12.17 0.45 24.75
CA PHE A 69 12.80 1.33 23.78
C PHE A 69 11.76 2.32 23.25
N ASP A 70 12.10 3.60 23.29
CA ASP A 70 11.28 4.66 22.71
C ASP A 70 11.70 4.91 21.26
N TRP A 71 10.93 4.36 20.33
CA TRP A 71 11.17 4.58 18.91
C TRP A 71 10.62 5.96 18.48
N LYS A 72 11.51 6.94 18.30
CA LYS A 72 11.14 8.26 17.80
C LYS A 72 10.77 8.18 16.32
N ASN A 73 9.50 8.43 16.02
CA ASN A 73 9.00 8.52 14.65
C ASN A 73 9.00 9.98 14.20
N ASN A 74 9.59 10.25 13.05
CA ASN A 74 9.48 11.53 12.34
C ASN A 74 8.53 11.35 11.14
N PRO A 75 7.20 11.43 11.36
CA PRO A 75 6.25 11.24 10.28
C PRO A 75 6.32 12.41 9.30
N VAL A 76 6.21 12.10 8.02
CA VAL A 76 6.03 13.13 6.99
C VAL A 76 4.68 13.81 7.18
N PRO A 77 4.60 15.15 7.16
CA PRO A 77 3.33 15.86 7.13
C PRO A 77 2.46 15.45 5.92
N LEU A 78 1.19 15.12 6.17
CA LEU A 78 0.23 14.69 5.13
C LEU A 78 0.08 15.69 3.97
N LYS A 79 0.30 16.99 4.23
CA LYS A 79 0.25 18.04 3.20
C LYS A 79 1.40 17.89 2.20
N ASP A 80 2.62 17.70 2.71
CA ASP A 80 3.82 17.54 1.89
C ASP A 80 3.76 16.22 1.12
N GLU A 81 3.27 15.15 1.77
CA GLU A 81 3.02 13.86 1.13
C GLU A 81 2.04 13.97 -0.05
N GLU A 82 0.91 14.67 0.11
CA GLU A 82 -0.08 14.83 -0.97
C GLU A 82 0.48 15.62 -2.16
N LEU A 83 1.22 16.70 -1.89
CA LEU A 83 1.85 17.51 -2.92
C LEU A 83 2.88 16.70 -3.71
N LEU A 84 3.72 15.96 -2.99
CA LEU A 84 4.75 15.13 -3.59
C LEU A 84 4.16 13.94 -4.35
N ALA A 85 3.12 13.30 -3.83
CA ALA A 85 2.42 12.22 -4.51
C ALA A 85 1.92 12.64 -5.91
N LYS A 86 1.42 13.87 -6.04
CA LYS A 86 0.98 14.42 -7.34
C LYS A 86 2.15 14.72 -8.27
N PHE A 87 3.28 15.18 -7.75
CA PHE A 87 4.46 15.52 -8.54
C PHE A 87 5.23 14.29 -9.05
N VAL A 88 5.30 13.26 -8.21
CA VAL A 88 6.14 12.08 -8.42
C VAL A 88 5.47 11.06 -9.35
N ILE A 89 4.13 10.98 -9.36
CA ILE A 89 3.40 10.16 -10.33
C ILE A 89 3.19 10.95 -11.62
N ARG A 90 3.93 10.60 -12.68
CA ARG A 90 3.63 11.04 -14.05
C ARG A 90 3.04 9.90 -14.87
N LYS A 91 2.29 10.25 -15.92
CA LYS A 91 1.69 9.26 -16.82
C LYS A 91 2.77 8.61 -17.67
N GLY A 92 2.72 7.29 -17.80
CA GLY A 92 3.66 6.54 -18.63
C GLY A 92 5.05 6.33 -18.01
N GLU A 93 5.33 6.91 -16.83
CA GLU A 93 6.55 6.69 -16.07
C GLU A 93 6.38 5.47 -15.14
N PHE A 94 6.62 4.27 -15.68
CA PHE A 94 6.71 3.03 -14.90
C PHE A 94 8.13 2.49 -14.92
N GLY A 95 8.61 2.04 -13.76
CA GLY A 95 9.94 1.45 -13.61
C GLY A 95 10.98 2.45 -13.13
N TRP A 96 12.23 2.18 -13.53
CA TRP A 96 13.41 2.98 -13.21
C TRP A 96 13.27 4.41 -13.75
N LEU A 97 13.87 5.34 -13.03
CA LEU A 97 13.94 6.74 -13.42
C LEU A 97 15.33 7.00 -13.98
N GLU A 98 15.40 7.87 -14.98
CA GLU A 98 16.67 8.45 -15.43
C GLU A 98 17.23 9.37 -14.34
N ASP A 99 18.55 9.50 -14.26
CA ASP A 99 19.22 10.31 -13.23
C ASP A 99 18.72 11.76 -13.22
N SER A 100 18.54 12.35 -14.41
CA SER A 100 17.94 13.69 -14.58
C SER A 100 16.59 13.84 -13.88
N ARG A 101 15.75 12.81 -13.91
CA ARG A 101 14.42 12.81 -13.28
C ARG A 101 14.52 12.62 -11.76
N VAL A 102 15.52 11.89 -11.29
CA VAL A 102 15.82 11.78 -9.85
C VAL A 102 16.27 13.13 -9.31
N ASP A 103 17.08 13.87 -10.07
CA ASP A 103 17.52 15.22 -9.71
C ASP A 103 16.35 16.22 -9.67
N GLU A 104 15.40 16.15 -10.60
CA GLU A 104 14.18 16.96 -10.51
C GLU A 104 13.40 16.70 -9.22
N ILE A 105 13.34 15.43 -8.78
CA ILE A 105 12.65 15.05 -7.55
C ILE A 105 13.43 15.53 -6.33
N SER A 106 14.76 15.42 -6.35
CA SER A 106 15.61 15.89 -5.24
C SER A 106 15.47 17.40 -5.02
N GLN A 107 15.45 18.19 -6.10
CA GLN A 107 15.22 19.64 -6.04
C GLN A 107 13.84 19.97 -5.47
N PHE A 108 12.79 19.26 -5.89
CA PHE A 108 11.43 19.50 -5.38
C PHE A 108 11.27 19.10 -3.90
N VAL A 109 11.98 18.06 -3.46
CA VAL A 109 11.94 17.54 -2.09
C VAL A 109 12.74 18.42 -1.12
N ALA A 110 13.77 19.14 -1.59
CA ALA A 110 14.59 20.02 -0.76
C ALA A 110 13.76 21.06 0.03
N ASP A 111 12.65 21.52 -0.54
CA ASP A 111 11.73 22.50 0.08
C ASP A 111 10.67 21.85 1.00
N LYS A 112 10.78 20.56 1.34
CA LYS A 112 9.72 19.78 2.03
C LYS A 112 10.30 19.01 3.21
N ASN A 113 9.44 18.64 4.16
CA ASN A 113 9.84 17.82 5.32
C ASN A 113 9.92 16.33 4.97
N MET A 114 10.63 15.97 3.89
CA MET A 114 10.78 14.59 3.43
C MET A 114 12.19 14.36 2.87
N SER A 115 12.71 13.15 3.00
CA SER A 115 13.95 12.73 2.34
C SER A 115 13.70 12.27 0.88
N LEU A 116 14.72 12.35 0.02
CA LEU A 116 14.66 11.83 -1.35
C LEU A 116 14.30 10.34 -1.38
N ASP A 117 14.89 9.53 -0.49
CA ASP A 117 14.60 8.10 -0.43
C ASP A 117 13.14 7.83 -0.03
N GLN A 118 12.61 8.63 0.90
CA GLN A 118 11.19 8.57 1.26
C GLN A 118 10.29 8.95 0.06
N ALA A 119 10.70 9.91 -0.77
CA ALA A 119 9.99 10.28 -1.99
C ALA A 119 9.96 9.15 -3.03
N LEU A 120 11.10 8.49 -3.24
CA LEU A 120 11.22 7.34 -4.15
C LEU A 120 10.43 6.13 -3.63
N SER A 121 10.45 5.90 -2.33
CA SER A 121 9.62 4.89 -1.67
C SER A 121 8.13 5.18 -1.85
N LEU A 122 7.70 6.43 -1.62
CA LEU A 122 6.32 6.87 -1.84
C LEU A 122 5.91 6.66 -3.31
N ARG A 123 6.77 6.98 -4.28
CA ARG A 123 6.55 6.69 -5.70
C ARG A 123 6.24 5.22 -5.92
N SER A 124 7.10 4.35 -5.39
CA SER A 124 7.01 2.90 -5.60
C SER A 124 5.68 2.36 -5.09
N ALA A 125 5.28 2.79 -3.88
CA ALA A 125 4.01 2.41 -3.27
C ALA A 125 2.82 2.92 -4.08
N LEU A 126 2.86 4.18 -4.52
CA LEU A 126 1.79 4.77 -5.32
C LEU A 126 1.66 4.14 -6.70
N LEU A 127 2.76 3.75 -7.35
CA LEU A 127 2.73 3.03 -8.62
C LEU A 127 2.15 1.62 -8.45
N GLN A 128 2.47 0.92 -7.36
CA GLN A 128 1.85 -0.36 -7.02
C GLN A 128 0.34 -0.19 -6.80
N GLN A 129 -0.05 0.81 -6.01
CA GLN A 129 -1.46 1.13 -5.75
C GLN A 129 -2.21 1.42 -7.05
N LYS A 130 -1.67 2.31 -7.89
CA LYS A 130 -2.20 2.64 -9.22
C LYS A 130 -2.39 1.40 -10.09
N THR A 131 -1.43 0.47 -10.03
CA THR A 131 -1.50 -0.81 -10.77
C THR A 131 -2.67 -1.68 -10.30
N VAL A 132 -2.86 -1.81 -8.99
CA VAL A 132 -3.94 -2.62 -8.40
C VAL A 132 -5.30 -2.06 -8.78
N TYR A 133 -5.55 -0.78 -8.54
CA TYR A 133 -6.85 -0.16 -8.83
C TYR A 133 -7.16 -0.09 -10.33
N SER A 134 -6.15 0.02 -11.18
CA SER A 134 -6.34 0.14 -12.63
C SER A 134 -6.44 -1.21 -13.36
N HIS A 135 -6.28 -2.34 -12.67
CA HIS A 135 -6.28 -3.68 -13.26
C HIS A 135 -7.55 -3.99 -14.07
N GLY A 136 -8.73 -3.61 -13.57
CA GLY A 136 -9.99 -3.80 -14.30
C GLY A 136 -10.03 -3.03 -15.62
N ARG A 137 -9.54 -1.79 -15.62
CA ARG A 137 -9.44 -0.96 -16.84
C ARG A 137 -8.46 -1.56 -17.84
N LEU A 138 -7.33 -2.09 -17.38
CA LEU A 138 -6.38 -2.79 -18.24
C LEU A 138 -7.04 -3.98 -18.96
N LYS A 139 -7.78 -4.82 -18.23
CA LYS A 139 -8.49 -5.97 -18.83
C LYS A 139 -9.54 -5.55 -19.85
N SER A 140 -10.30 -4.49 -19.58
CA SER A 140 -11.30 -4.00 -20.56
C SER A 140 -10.69 -3.56 -21.89
N ARG A 141 -9.39 -3.20 -21.91
CA ARG A 141 -8.64 -2.74 -23.08
C ARG A 141 -7.79 -3.84 -23.73
N ALA A 142 -7.90 -5.08 -23.28
CA ALA A 142 -7.03 -6.19 -23.69
C ALA A 142 -7.01 -6.40 -25.22
N LYS A 143 -8.19 -6.44 -25.86
CA LYS A 143 -8.31 -6.60 -27.33
C LYS A 143 -7.63 -5.47 -28.11
N ALA A 144 -7.77 -4.24 -27.64
CA ALA A 144 -7.15 -3.07 -28.27
C ALA A 144 -5.62 -3.12 -28.15
N LEU A 145 -5.10 -3.49 -26.98
CA LEU A 145 -3.67 -3.68 -26.76
C LEU A 145 -3.10 -4.81 -27.63
N PHE A 146 -3.82 -5.92 -27.76
CA PHE A 146 -3.44 -7.02 -28.62
C PHE A 146 -3.37 -6.62 -30.09
N ARG A 147 -4.36 -5.85 -30.58
CA ARG A 147 -4.37 -5.33 -31.94
C ARG A 147 -3.15 -4.43 -32.23
N LEU A 148 -2.91 -3.43 -31.38
CA LEU A 148 -1.76 -2.52 -31.52
C LEU A 148 -0.42 -3.26 -31.45
N TYR A 149 -0.32 -4.29 -30.61
CA TYR A 149 0.87 -5.13 -30.55
C TYR A 149 1.10 -5.89 -31.86
N ASN A 150 0.04 -6.42 -32.48
CA ASN A 150 0.15 -7.10 -33.79
C ASN A 150 0.46 -6.13 -34.94
N GLU A 151 0.08 -4.86 -34.81
CA GLU A 151 0.48 -3.77 -35.72
C GLU A 151 1.96 -3.39 -35.56
N GLY A 152 2.68 -3.96 -34.58
CA GLY A 152 4.12 -3.76 -34.37
C GLY A 152 4.48 -2.75 -33.28
N VAL A 153 3.52 -2.24 -32.51
CA VAL A 153 3.81 -1.30 -31.41
C VAL A 153 4.49 -2.04 -30.26
N SER A 154 5.61 -1.49 -29.77
CA SER A 154 6.35 -2.08 -28.65
C SER A 154 5.57 -2.05 -27.34
N VAL A 155 5.82 -3.01 -26.45
CA VAL A 155 5.18 -3.07 -25.12
C VAL A 155 5.52 -1.84 -24.28
N VAL A 156 6.72 -1.30 -24.43
CA VAL A 156 7.16 -0.09 -23.72
C VAL A 156 6.37 1.13 -24.18
N ASP A 157 6.12 1.26 -25.48
CA ASP A 157 5.31 2.36 -26.03
C ASP A 157 3.84 2.22 -25.63
N LEU A 158 3.31 1.00 -25.59
CA LEU A 158 1.97 0.73 -25.05
C LEU A 158 1.87 1.11 -23.57
N SER A 159 2.91 0.83 -22.77
CA SER A 159 3.00 1.24 -21.36
C SER A 159 2.94 2.75 -21.21
N LYS A 160 3.72 3.48 -22.02
CA LYS A 160 3.73 4.95 -22.00
C LYS A 160 2.39 5.54 -22.44
N ARG A 161 1.77 5.00 -23.49
CA ARG A 161 0.49 5.48 -24.04
C ARG A 161 -0.71 5.19 -23.13
N PHE A 162 -0.82 3.98 -22.61
CA PHE A 162 -2.00 3.55 -21.84
C PHE A 162 -1.82 3.69 -20.32
N ASP A 163 -0.63 4.04 -19.86
CA ASP A 163 -0.33 4.31 -18.45
C ASP A 163 -0.54 3.08 -17.55
N PHE A 164 0.00 1.93 -17.98
CA PHE A 164 0.03 0.69 -17.20
C PHE A 164 1.43 0.08 -17.19
N PRO A 165 1.78 -0.72 -16.17
CA PRO A 165 3.08 -1.39 -16.13
C PRO A 165 3.31 -2.29 -17.36
N PRO A 166 4.51 -2.27 -17.95
CA PRO A 166 4.81 -3.02 -19.17
C PRO A 166 4.62 -4.53 -18.99
N MET A 167 5.02 -5.07 -17.83
CA MET A 167 4.80 -6.49 -17.51
C MET A 167 3.32 -6.88 -17.47
N ASN A 168 2.45 -5.98 -17.02
CA ASN A 168 1.02 -6.27 -16.96
C ASN A 168 0.38 -6.20 -18.34
N ILE A 169 0.76 -5.22 -19.16
CA ILE A 169 0.35 -5.16 -20.57
C ILE A 169 0.76 -6.44 -21.29
N PHE A 170 2.01 -6.86 -21.11
CA PHE A 170 2.52 -8.08 -21.74
C PHE A 170 1.73 -9.32 -21.31
N ARG A 171 1.45 -9.49 -20.01
CA ARG A 171 0.61 -10.60 -19.51
C ARG A 171 -0.78 -10.59 -20.14
N VAL A 172 -1.38 -9.42 -20.31
CA VAL A 172 -2.70 -9.28 -20.93
C VAL A 172 -2.66 -9.64 -22.41
N ILE A 173 -1.65 -9.18 -23.15
CA ILE A 173 -1.43 -9.56 -24.56
C ILE A 173 -1.27 -11.08 -24.70
N LEU A 174 -0.48 -11.73 -23.83
CA LEU A 174 -0.31 -13.19 -23.85
C LEU A 174 -1.60 -13.94 -23.49
N THR A 175 -2.42 -13.36 -22.62
CA THR A 175 -3.73 -13.93 -22.28
C THR A 175 -4.67 -13.90 -23.49
N GLU A 176 -4.68 -12.79 -24.25
CA GLU A 176 -5.45 -12.68 -25.51
C GLU A 176 -4.93 -13.64 -26.59
N LYS A 177 -3.63 -13.98 -26.58
CA LYS A 177 -3.04 -15.06 -27.38
C LYS A 177 -3.42 -16.48 -26.92
N ARG A 178 -4.36 -16.61 -25.96
CA ARG A 178 -4.82 -17.89 -25.38
C ARG A 178 -3.74 -18.68 -24.65
N TRP A 179 -2.72 -18.02 -24.10
CA TRP A 179 -1.74 -18.71 -23.26
C TRP A 179 -2.32 -18.99 -21.87
N SER A 180 -2.05 -20.18 -21.33
CA SER A 180 -2.42 -20.53 -19.96
C SER A 180 -1.61 -19.73 -18.94
N LYS A 181 -2.17 -19.51 -17.74
CA LYS A 181 -1.48 -18.79 -16.66
C LYS A 181 -0.12 -19.40 -16.31
N SER A 182 -0.02 -20.74 -16.32
CA SER A 182 1.22 -21.47 -16.07
C SER A 182 2.26 -21.21 -17.17
N ARG A 183 1.85 -21.26 -18.44
CA ARG A 183 2.73 -20.96 -19.58
C ARG A 183 3.27 -19.53 -19.54
N ILE A 184 2.42 -18.56 -19.19
CA ILE A 184 2.82 -17.16 -19.05
C ILE A 184 3.83 -16.97 -17.92
N LYS A 185 3.58 -17.60 -16.76
CA LYS A 185 4.51 -17.55 -15.62
C LYS A 185 5.87 -18.09 -16.03
N ASN A 186 5.90 -19.31 -16.57
CA ASN A 186 7.14 -19.98 -16.97
C ASN A 186 7.93 -19.15 -17.99
N ALA A 187 7.26 -18.57 -19.00
CA ALA A 187 7.91 -17.75 -20.02
C ALA A 187 8.51 -16.44 -19.49
N CYS A 188 7.97 -15.87 -18.41
CA CYS A 188 8.52 -14.67 -17.78
C CYS A 188 9.66 -15.00 -16.80
N GLU A 189 9.64 -16.19 -16.21
CA GLU A 189 10.59 -16.63 -15.18
C GLU A 189 11.88 -17.20 -15.79
N THR A 190 11.79 -17.90 -16.93
CA THR A 190 12.93 -18.55 -17.58
C THR A 190 13.99 -17.63 -18.19
N ARG A 191 13.77 -16.31 -18.23
CA ARG A 191 14.73 -15.33 -18.78
C ARG A 191 15.54 -14.56 -17.72
N GLN A 192 15.37 -14.89 -16.44
CA GLN A 192 16.15 -14.26 -15.34
C GLN A 192 17.37 -15.09 -14.91
N LYS A 193 17.73 -16.14 -15.67
CA LYS A 193 18.99 -16.87 -15.59
C LYS A 193 19.79 -16.60 -16.85
#